data_AF-A0A845MLW3-F1
#
_entry.id   AF-A0A845MLW3-F1
#
_cell.length_a   1.000
_cell.length_b   1.000
_cell.length_c   1.000
_cell.angle_alpha   90.00
_cell.angle_beta   90.00
_cell.angle_gamma   90.00
#
_symmetry.space_group_name_H-M   'P 1'
#
loop_
_entity.id
_entity.type
_entity.pdbx_description
1 polymer ?
#
loop_
_entity_poly.entity_id
_entity_poly.type
_entity_poly.pdbx_seq_one_letter_code
_entity_poly.pdbx_strand_id
1 'polypeptide(L)'
;MIRALRSAHSMLDRDSGKGPVLQAAPTSPWKRNLVRLAFLAPDIQKIILDGRQPDHLTLALLMKENIPLLWSDQRRKFGIESTD
;
A
#
# COMPACT_ATOMS: atom_id res chain seq x y z
N MET A 1 -11.48 -1.18 -1.79
CA MET A 1 -10.01 -1.26 -1.61
C MET A 1 -9.56 -2.10 -0.42
N ILE A 2 -10.36 -2.24 0.65
CA ILE A 2 -10.02 -3.03 1.85
C ILE A 2 -9.52 -4.45 1.52
N ARG A 3 -10.18 -5.16 0.59
CA ARG A 3 -9.75 -6.51 0.16
C ARG A 3 -8.36 -6.52 -0.50
N ALA A 4 -8.00 -5.46 -1.23
CA ALA A 4 -6.69 -5.33 -1.85
C ALA A 4 -5.59 -5.11 -0.81
N LEU A 5 -5.83 -4.26 0.20
CA LEU A 5 -4.90 -4.09 1.33
C LEU A 5 -4.72 -5.40 2.09
N ARG A 6 -5.81 -6.09 2.42
CA ARG A 6 -5.74 -7.41 3.08
C ARG A 6 -4.94 -8.41 2.25
N SER A 7 -5.21 -8.46 0.93
CA SER A 7 -4.51 -9.37 0.03
C SER A 7 -3.02 -9.03 -0.07
N ALA A 8 -2.65 -7.75 -0.10
CA ALA A 8 -1.26 -7.31 -0.12
C ALA A 8 -0.52 -7.73 1.16
N HIS A 9 -1.14 -7.53 2.33
CA HIS A 9 -0.60 -7.97 3.62
C HIS A 9 -0.46 -9.49 3.72
N SER A 10 -1.41 -10.26 3.15
CA SER A 10 -1.31 -11.73 3.15
C SER A 10 -0.19 -12.30 2.27
N MET A 11 0.44 -11.48 1.42
CA MET A 11 1.60 -11.89 0.62
C MET A 11 2.92 -11.81 1.39
N LEU A 12 2.91 -11.17 2.56
CA LEU A 12 4.10 -10.93 3.38
C LEU A 12 4.13 -11.94 4.52
N ASP A 13 5.32 -12.44 4.80
CA ASP A 13 5.64 -13.20 6.00
C ASP A 13 6.30 -12.27 7.03
N ARG A 14 6.70 -12.80 8.19
CA ARG A 14 7.47 -12.07 9.19
C ARG A 14 8.85 -12.67 9.37
N ASP A 15 9.86 -11.82 9.38
CA ASP A 15 11.21 -12.24 9.77
C ASP A 15 11.37 -12.33 11.30
N SER A 16 12.58 -12.70 11.73
CA SER A 16 12.95 -12.76 13.16
C SER A 16 12.88 -11.41 13.86
N GLY A 17 13.00 -10.30 13.12
CA GLY A 17 12.80 -8.93 13.60
C GLY A 17 11.32 -8.50 13.65
N LYS A 18 10.37 -9.41 13.35
CA LYS A 18 8.93 -9.15 13.21
C LYS A 18 8.57 -8.21 12.05
N GLY A 19 9.54 -7.88 11.20
CA GLY A 19 9.36 -7.06 10.01
C GLY A 19 8.74 -7.86 8.87
N PRO A 20 8.00 -7.21 7.96
CA PRO A 20 7.44 -7.88 6.80
C PRO A 20 8.54 -8.32 5.84
N VAL A 21 8.53 -9.60 5.45
CA VAL A 21 9.46 -10.16 4.47
C VAL A 21 8.68 -10.81 3.32
N LEU A 22 9.22 -10.67 2.10
CA LEU A 22 8.70 -11.33 0.92
C LEU A 22 9.64 -12.49 0.58
N GLN A 23 9.19 -13.73 0.80
CA GLN A 23 10.02 -14.94 0.64
C GLN A 23 10.53 -15.13 -0.79
N ALA A 24 9.72 -14.74 -1.78
CA ALA A 24 10.09 -14.76 -3.18
C ALA A 24 9.36 -13.65 -3.95
N ALA A 25 10.02 -13.08 -4.95
CA ALA A 25 9.42 -12.07 -5.82
C ALA A 25 8.19 -12.65 -6.55
N PRO A 26 7.02 -11.97 -6.53
CA PRO A 26 5.85 -12.44 -7.24
C PRO A 26 6.11 -12.55 -8.75
N THR A 27 5.64 -13.64 -9.36
CA THR A 27 5.84 -13.90 -10.79
C THR A 27 4.97 -13.03 -11.68
N SER A 28 3.78 -12.66 -11.23
CA SER A 28 2.84 -11.81 -11.97
C SER A 28 3.11 -10.31 -11.73
N PRO A 29 3.16 -9.47 -12.78
CA PRO A 29 3.23 -8.01 -12.64
C PRO A 29 2.13 -7.43 -11.74
N TRP A 30 0.92 -8.00 -11.83
CA TRP A 30 -0.21 -7.58 -10.98
C TRP A 30 0.09 -7.84 -9.51
N LYS A 31 0.62 -9.01 -9.16
CA LYS A 31 0.98 -9.33 -7.77
C LYS A 31 2.14 -8.44 -7.27
N ARG A 32 3.11 -8.11 -8.12
CA ARG A 32 4.19 -7.17 -7.77
C ARG A 32 3.67 -5.78 -7.45
N ASN A 33 2.66 -5.30 -8.19
CA ASN A 33 2.04 -4.01 -7.88
C ASN A 33 1.17 -4.11 -6.63
N LEU A 34 0.41 -5.20 -6.47
CA LEU A 34 -0.45 -5.41 -5.31
C LEU A 34 0.32 -5.41 -3.99
N VAL A 35 1.45 -6.11 -3.89
CA VAL A 35 2.21 -6.21 -2.62
C VAL A 35 2.70 -4.85 -2.13
N ARG A 36 2.94 -3.88 -3.03
CA ARG A 36 3.36 -2.51 -2.66
C ARG A 36 2.32 -1.79 -1.81
N LEU A 37 1.04 -2.15 -1.94
CA LEU A 37 -0.05 -1.51 -1.19
C LEU A 37 0.08 -1.78 0.32
N ALA A 38 0.71 -2.88 0.74
CA ALA A 38 0.97 -3.18 2.15
C ALA A 38 1.96 -2.17 2.80
N PHE A 39 2.74 -1.47 1.97
CA PHE A 39 3.77 -0.52 2.38
C PHE A 39 3.39 0.94 2.13
N LEU A 40 2.12 1.20 1.83
CA LEU A 40 1.59 2.57 1.84
C LEU A 40 1.78 3.21 3.22
N ALA A 41 1.89 4.52 3.28
CA ALA A 41 1.96 5.25 4.53
C ALA A 41 0.77 4.86 5.44
N PRO A 42 0.99 4.64 6.75
CA PRO A 42 -0.05 4.10 7.64
C PRO A 42 -1.35 4.91 7.66
N ASP A 43 -1.25 6.23 7.59
CA ASP A 43 -2.37 7.18 7.50
C ASP A 43 -3.17 7.01 6.20
N ILE A 44 -2.50 6.76 5.07
CA ILE A 44 -3.17 6.44 3.79
C ILE A 44 -3.91 5.11 3.90
N GLN A 45 -3.29 4.09 4.51
CA GLN A 45 -3.96 2.81 4.75
C GLN A 45 -5.19 3.00 5.64
N LYS A 46 -5.07 3.80 6.70
CA LYS A 46 -6.17 4.10 7.62
C LYS A 46 -7.34 4.78 6.92
N ILE A 47 -7.08 5.81 6.12
CA ILE A 47 -8.11 6.49 5.33
C ILE A 47 -8.86 5.50 4.42
N ILE A 48 -8.14 4.57 3.78
CA ILE A 48 -8.74 3.51 2.94
C ILE A 48 -9.58 2.53 3.77
N LEU A 49 -9.11 2.15 4.95
CA LEU A 49 -9.81 1.23 5.85
C LEU A 49 -11.08 1.86 6.43
N ASP A 50 -11.02 3.16 6.72
CA ASP A 50 -12.14 3.96 7.20
C ASP A 50 -13.15 4.30 6.09
N GLY A 51 -12.83 3.99 4.83
CA GLY A 51 -13.66 4.34 3.67
C GLY A 51 -13.70 5.84 3.38
N ARG A 52 -12.73 6.61 3.89
CA ARG A 52 -12.65 8.08 3.78
C ARG A 52 -11.65 8.54 2.71
N GLN A 53 -11.21 7.64 1.84
CA GLN A 53 -10.30 8.01 0.76
C GLN A 53 -10.92 9.07 -0.16
N PRO A 54 -10.12 10.01 -0.68
CA PRO A 54 -10.55 10.90 -1.75
C PRO A 54 -10.99 10.11 -3.00
N ASP A 55 -11.92 10.66 -3.79
CA ASP A 55 -12.46 10.00 -4.99
C ASP A 55 -11.39 9.66 -6.03
N HIS A 56 -10.31 10.45 -6.09
CA HIS A 56 -9.19 10.18 -7.00
C HIS A 56 -8.32 9.00 -6.56
N LEU A 57 -8.33 8.63 -5.26
CA LEU A 57 -7.51 7.55 -4.72
C LEU A 57 -8.20 6.20 -4.91
N THR A 58 -8.08 5.66 -6.13
CA THR A 58 -8.69 4.38 -6.51
C THR A 58 -7.70 3.22 -6.52
N LEU A 59 -8.20 1.97 -6.48
CA LEU A 59 -7.35 0.79 -6.66
C LEU A 59 -6.65 0.81 -8.02
N ALA A 60 -7.35 1.21 -9.08
CA ALA A 60 -6.79 1.26 -10.43
C ALA A 60 -5.61 2.24 -10.51
N LEU A 61 -5.73 3.41 -9.86
CA LEU A 61 -4.63 4.35 -9.73
C LEU A 61 -3.44 3.71 -9.01
N LEU A 62 -3.66 3.17 -7.79
CA LEU A 62 -2.60 2.56 -6.98
C LEU A 62 -1.89 1.40 -7.69
N MET A 63 -2.60 0.62 -8.51
CA MET A 63 -2.05 -0.51 -9.25
C MET A 63 -1.23 -0.09 -10.48
N LYS A 64 -1.41 1.13 -10.98
CA LYS A 64 -0.72 1.68 -12.16
C LYS A 64 0.47 2.56 -11.78
N GLU A 65 0.36 3.26 -10.65
CA GLU A 65 1.33 4.26 -10.22
C GLU A 65 2.66 3.68 -9.75
N ASN A 66 3.73 4.44 -9.98
CA ASN A 66 4.99 4.21 -9.28
C ASN A 66 4.91 4.86 -7.89
N ILE A 67 4.54 4.07 -6.88
CA ILE A 67 4.43 4.51 -5.48
C ILE A 67 5.84 4.83 -4.92
N PRO A 68 6.10 6.07 -4.47
CA PRO A 68 7.37 6.45 -3.84
C PRO A 68 7.69 5.62 -2.60
N LEU A 69 8.98 5.43 -2.29
CA LEU A 69 9.40 4.68 -1.11
C LEU A 69 9.17 5.47 0.19
N LEU A 70 9.43 6.78 0.18
CA LEU A 70 9.23 7.64 1.34
C LEU A 70 7.74 7.95 1.56
N TRP A 71 7.27 7.76 2.79
CA TRP A 71 5.87 8.05 3.14
C TRP A 71 5.48 9.52 2.95
N SER A 72 6.40 10.45 3.22
CA SER A 72 6.21 11.89 2.95
C SER A 72 5.93 12.15 1.46
N ASP A 73 6.60 11.43 0.57
CA ASP A 73 6.40 11.56 -0.88
C ASP A 73 5.11 10.89 -1.35
N GLN A 74 4.72 9.78 -0.72
CA GLN A 74 3.42 9.15 -0.98
C GLN A 74 2.27 10.10 -0.62
N ARG A 75 2.34 10.71 0.57
CA ARG A 75 1.38 11.72 1.04
C ARG A 75 1.26 12.88 0.06
N ARG A 76 2.40 13.47 -0.33
CA ARG A 76 2.43 14.55 -1.32
C ARG A 76 1.86 14.13 -2.67
N LYS A 77 2.18 12.92 -3.15
CA LYS A 77 1.69 12.39 -4.44
C LYS A 77 0.18 12.16 -4.44
N PHE A 78 -0.38 11.69 -3.33
CA PHE A 78 -1.80 11.35 -3.23
C PHE A 78 -2.66 12.47 -2.62
N GLY A 79 -2.05 13.59 -2.20
CA GLY A 79 -2.75 14.71 -1.59
C GLY A 79 -3.32 14.38 -0.22
N ILE A 80 -2.59 13.60 0.58
CA ILE A 80 -2.98 13.23 1.94
C ILE A 80 -2.11 13.98 2.94
N GLU A 81 -2.73 14.72 3.84
CA GLU A 81 -2.06 15.39 4.95
C GLU A 81 -1.80 14.39 6.09
N SER A 82 -0.61 14.44 6.68
CA SER A 82 -0.30 13.60 7.86
C SER A 82 -1.27 14.00 8.97
N THR A 83 -2.14 13.08 9.36
CA THR A 83 -2.87 13.23 10.62
C THR A 83 -1.95 12.66 11.69
N ASP A 84 -1.09 13.52 12.24
CA ASP A 84 -0.26 13.18 13.40
C ASP A 84 -1.12 12.93 14.66
#